data_AF-A0A9Q0K933-F1
#
_entry.id   AF-A0A9Q0K933-F1
#
_cell.length_a   1.000
_cell.length_b   1.000
_cell.length_c   1.000
_cell.angle_alpha   90.00
_cell.angle_beta   90.00
_cell.angle_gamma   90.00
#
_symmetry.space_group_name_H-M   'P 1'
#
loop_
_entity.id
_entity.type
_entity.pdbx_description
1 polymer ?
#
loop_
_entity_poly.entity_id
_entity_poly.type
_entity_poly.pdbx_seq_one_letter_code
_entity_poly.pdbx_strand_id
1 'polypeptide(L)'
;MDEDFGIPPADEMNEDMDLPDDSLSLKVGEEKEIGKQGLKKKLVKEGEGWDTPENGDEVEVHYTGTLLDGTQFDSSRDRGTPIKFTLGQGQVIKGWDEGIITMKKGENAIFTIPPELAYGASGSPPTIPANATLQFDVELLSWVSVKDICKDGGIFKKILSEGEKWENPKDSDEVFVKYEAQLDDGTVVSKSDGVEFTVREGYFCPALSKAVKTMKNGEKVLLAVKPQYAFGEKGLPASGEAGAVPPNANHQITLELVSWKTVTEVTDDKKVLKKILKEGEGYERPSDGTLVKVKLIGKLQDGTIFIKKGHDEEDLFEFKTDDEQVIDGLDRAVMTMKKGEEKESWDMNTEEKIEAAGRKKEEGNALFKAGRYVRASKRYEKAAKYIGYDISFGEEEKKQAKALKVTCNLNDAACKLKLKDYKQAQKLCTKVLDIESTNVKALYRRAQAYIQLADLELAELDIKMALEIDPNNRDVKLEYKVLKEKIKEYNKKDAKFYGNMFAKMSKLEQHVEANKTPEPMSIENQA
;
A
#
# COMPACT_ATOMS: atom_id res chain seq x y z
N MET A 1 -10.44 35.05 -45.87
CA MET A 1 -9.19 35.47 -45.22
C MET A 1 -8.81 34.34 -44.32
N ASP A 2 -8.04 33.44 -44.90
CA ASP A 2 -7.45 32.28 -44.27
C ASP A 2 -6.39 32.76 -43.28
N GLU A 3 -6.52 32.43 -42.00
CA GLU A 3 -5.41 32.52 -41.05
C GLU A 3 -5.11 31.12 -40.53
N ASP A 4 -4.12 30.57 -41.21
CA ASP A 4 -3.35 29.36 -40.97
C ASP A 4 -2.61 29.49 -39.61
N PHE A 5 -3.07 28.77 -38.59
CA PHE A 5 -2.32 28.60 -37.34
C PHE A 5 -1.27 27.50 -37.56
N GLY A 6 -0.13 27.88 -38.12
CA GLY A 6 1.03 27.02 -38.28
C GLY A 6 1.52 26.49 -36.94
N ILE A 7 1.56 25.16 -36.82
CA ILE A 7 2.26 24.44 -35.75
C ILE A 7 3.77 24.60 -36.00
N PRO A 8 4.57 25.14 -35.06
CA PRO A 8 6.01 25.25 -35.24
C PRO A 8 6.69 23.86 -35.22
N PRO A 9 7.83 23.69 -35.92
CA PRO A 9 8.52 22.42 -36.05
C PRO A 9 9.09 21.93 -34.71
N ALA A 10 9.17 20.61 -34.57
CA ALA A 10 9.47 19.87 -33.35
C ALA A 10 10.95 19.89 -32.90
N ASP A 11 11.68 20.99 -33.10
CA ASP A 11 13.13 21.06 -32.78
C ASP A 11 13.53 22.26 -31.89
N GLU A 12 12.59 22.95 -31.24
CA GLU A 12 12.88 23.98 -30.22
C GLU A 12 12.04 23.77 -28.94
N MET A 13 12.13 22.58 -28.35
CA MET A 13 11.78 22.35 -26.93
C MET A 13 12.96 21.72 -26.21
N ASN A 14 14.03 22.49 -26.07
CA ASN A 14 15.10 22.24 -25.11
C ASN A 14 15.41 23.57 -24.42
N GLU A 15 14.49 24.04 -23.58
CA GLU A 15 14.80 25.04 -22.55
C GLU A 15 14.03 24.65 -21.28
N ASP A 16 14.81 24.13 -20.33
CA ASP A 16 14.71 24.38 -18.89
C ASP A 16 13.41 23.97 -18.18
N MET A 17 13.23 22.66 -18.07
CA MET A 17 12.61 22.11 -16.86
C MET A 17 13.70 22.13 -15.77
N ASP A 18 13.69 23.19 -14.95
CA ASP A 18 14.56 23.34 -13.77
C ASP A 18 14.46 22.09 -12.87
N LEU A 19 15.35 21.13 -13.11
CA LEU A 19 15.69 20.09 -12.16
C LEU A 19 16.34 20.79 -10.96
N PRO A 20 15.95 20.48 -9.71
CA PRO A 20 16.59 21.06 -8.56
C PRO A 20 18.09 20.76 -8.62
N ASP A 21 18.87 21.84 -8.55
CA ASP A 21 20.32 21.92 -8.59
C ASP A 21 21.05 20.69 -7.97
N ASP A 22 21.66 19.88 -8.84
CA ASP A 22 22.49 18.72 -8.48
C ASP A 22 23.86 19.13 -7.87
N SER A 23 24.09 20.43 -7.61
CA SER A 23 25.34 20.94 -7.02
C SER A 23 25.45 20.77 -5.49
N LEU A 24 24.40 20.28 -4.81
CA LEU A 24 24.36 20.14 -3.35
C LEU A 24 24.49 18.70 -2.83
N SER A 25 24.55 17.69 -3.69
CA SER A 25 24.71 16.29 -3.32
C SER A 25 26.21 15.95 -3.09
N LEU A 26 26.55 15.48 -1.89
CA LEU A 26 27.90 15.00 -1.55
C LEU A 26 28.23 13.75 -2.37
N LYS A 27 29.40 13.69 -3.02
CA LYS A 27 29.85 12.47 -3.71
C LYS A 27 30.63 11.54 -2.77
N VAL A 28 30.65 10.25 -3.09
CA VAL A 28 31.43 9.26 -2.31
C VAL A 28 32.89 9.67 -2.23
N GLY A 29 33.41 9.74 -1.01
CA GLY A 29 34.77 10.16 -0.70
C GLY A 29 34.93 11.65 -0.38
N GLU A 30 33.94 12.49 -0.71
CA GLU A 30 33.96 13.93 -0.40
C GLU A 30 33.63 14.19 1.06
N GLU A 31 34.31 15.17 1.65
CA GLU A 31 34.08 15.68 3.00
C GLU A 31 33.60 17.13 2.93
N LYS A 32 32.55 17.45 3.69
CA LYS A 32 31.98 18.79 3.78
C LYS A 32 31.63 19.11 5.23
N GLU A 33 31.80 20.37 5.61
CA GLU A 33 31.30 20.87 6.89
C GLU A 33 29.78 20.99 6.84
N ILE A 34 29.11 20.46 7.85
CA ILE A 34 27.68 20.54 8.06
C ILE A 34 27.40 21.34 9.34
N GLY A 35 26.40 22.22 9.31
CA GLY A 35 26.14 23.16 10.40
C GLY A 35 27.12 24.34 10.44
N LYS A 36 27.29 24.94 11.63
CA LYS A 36 28.12 26.15 11.85
C LYS A 36 29.24 25.95 12.88
N GLN A 37 29.37 24.75 13.42
CA GLN A 37 30.17 24.46 14.60
C GLN A 37 31.28 23.43 14.30
N GLY A 38 31.76 23.34 13.05
CA GLY A 38 32.91 22.50 12.71
C GLY A 38 32.61 21.01 12.55
N LEU A 39 31.35 20.59 12.56
CA LEU A 39 30.96 19.20 12.28
C LEU A 39 31.24 18.89 10.81
N LYS A 40 32.01 17.84 10.53
CA LYS A 40 32.29 17.43 9.15
C LYS A 40 31.66 16.09 8.86
N LYS A 41 31.11 15.96 7.65
CA LYS A 41 30.53 14.74 7.11
C LYS A 41 31.33 14.34 5.87
N LYS A 42 31.83 13.12 5.87
CA LYS A 42 32.44 12.47 4.71
C LYS A 42 31.58 11.32 4.24
N LEU A 43 31.11 11.36 3.00
CA LEU A 43 30.28 10.29 2.45
C LEU A 43 31.14 9.07 2.12
N VAL A 44 30.76 7.89 2.63
CA VAL A 44 31.45 6.62 2.37
C VAL A 44 30.64 5.75 1.40
N LYS A 45 29.32 5.75 1.55
CA LYS A 45 28.39 5.01 0.69
C LYS A 45 27.11 5.80 0.53
N GLU A 46 26.64 5.97 -0.70
CA GLU A 46 25.36 6.60 -0.99
C GLU A 46 24.19 5.81 -0.41
N GLY A 47 23.20 6.54 0.11
CA GLY A 47 21.91 5.98 0.49
C GLY A 47 20.92 5.96 -0.67
N GLU A 48 19.81 5.27 -0.45
CA GLU A 48 18.70 5.13 -1.38
C GLU A 48 17.66 6.24 -1.18
N GLY A 49 17.03 6.67 -2.27
CA GLY A 49 15.96 7.66 -2.24
C GLY A 49 16.43 9.11 -2.04
N TRP A 50 15.47 9.99 -1.77
CA TRP A 50 15.69 11.42 -1.52
C TRP A 50 15.30 11.84 -0.10
N ASP A 51 14.59 10.99 0.64
CA ASP A 51 14.11 11.30 1.99
C ASP A 51 15.23 11.16 3.04
N THR A 52 15.13 11.99 4.07
CA THR A 52 15.99 11.98 5.27
C THR A 52 15.08 12.00 6.51
N PRO A 53 15.54 11.48 7.66
CA PRO A 53 14.73 11.49 8.87
C PRO A 53 14.47 12.92 9.37
N GLU A 54 13.33 13.14 10.03
CA GLU A 54 12.96 14.42 10.64
C GLU A 54 13.22 14.41 12.17
N ASN A 55 13.30 15.58 12.79
CA ASN A 55 13.34 15.68 14.26
C ASN A 55 12.10 15.01 14.87
N GLY A 56 12.32 14.11 15.82
CA GLY A 56 11.29 13.28 16.44
C GLY A 56 11.24 11.85 15.89
N ASP A 57 11.80 11.57 14.71
CA ASP A 57 11.79 10.23 14.14
C ASP A 57 12.64 9.25 14.96
N GLU A 58 12.22 7.98 14.98
CA GLU A 58 13.00 6.90 15.59
C GLU A 58 13.95 6.35 14.55
N VAL A 59 15.24 6.64 14.67
CA VAL A 59 16.28 6.19 13.73
C VAL A 59 16.96 4.94 14.25
N GLU A 60 17.38 4.08 13.32
CA GLU A 60 18.15 2.86 13.60
C GLU A 60 19.48 2.91 12.84
N VAL A 61 20.60 2.86 13.58
CA VAL A 61 21.94 3.03 13.00
C VAL A 61 22.92 1.96 13.47
N HIS A 62 23.86 1.61 12.58
CA HIS A 62 25.13 1.00 12.98
C HIS A 62 26.22 2.04 13.07
N TYR A 63 27.18 1.86 13.98
CA TYR A 63 28.30 2.78 14.11
C TYR A 63 29.55 2.15 14.72
N THR A 64 30.66 2.84 14.49
CA THR A 64 31.95 2.65 15.17
C THR A 64 32.52 4.03 15.51
N GLY A 65 32.77 4.27 16.80
CA GLY A 65 33.34 5.50 17.34
C GLY A 65 34.82 5.34 17.70
N THR A 66 35.65 6.22 17.16
CA THR A 66 37.11 6.25 17.36
C THR A 66 37.60 7.65 17.74
N LEU A 67 38.70 7.71 18.48
CA LEU A 67 39.50 8.93 18.62
C LEU A 67 40.26 9.21 17.31
N LEU A 68 40.80 10.42 17.15
CA LEU A 68 41.58 10.80 15.96
C LEU A 68 42.88 9.98 15.78
N ASP A 69 43.38 9.37 16.83
CA ASP A 69 44.52 8.44 16.77
C ASP A 69 44.13 7.02 16.29
N GLY A 70 42.85 6.80 16.01
CA GLY A 70 42.29 5.52 15.58
C GLY A 70 41.84 4.61 16.73
N THR A 71 42.02 5.01 17.99
CA THR A 71 41.60 4.22 19.15
C THR A 71 40.07 4.12 19.18
N GLN A 72 39.55 2.92 18.96
CA GLN A 72 38.13 2.64 19.09
C GLN A 72 37.71 2.67 20.56
N PHE A 73 36.65 3.43 20.85
CA PHE A 73 36.06 3.49 22.19
C PHE A 73 34.68 2.83 22.27
N ASP A 74 33.96 2.74 21.15
CA ASP A 74 32.63 2.13 21.10
C ASP A 74 32.26 1.65 19.69
N SER A 75 31.51 0.55 19.57
CA SER A 75 31.07 0.00 18.28
C SER A 75 29.80 -0.83 18.44
N SER A 76 28.73 -0.46 17.74
CA SER A 76 27.52 -1.30 17.68
C SER A 76 27.69 -2.50 16.74
N ARG A 77 28.64 -2.42 15.80
CA ARG A 77 28.98 -3.52 14.90
C ARG A 77 29.62 -4.68 15.67
N ASP A 78 30.48 -4.37 16.65
CA ASP A 78 31.14 -5.37 17.51
C ASP A 78 30.13 -6.08 18.44
N ARG A 79 29.07 -5.36 18.83
CA ARG A 79 27.93 -5.93 19.57
C ARG A 79 26.98 -6.74 18.70
N GLY A 80 27.04 -6.58 17.38
CA GLY A 80 26.14 -7.22 16.42
C GLY A 80 24.70 -6.71 16.44
N THR A 81 24.40 -5.64 17.20
CA THR A 81 23.05 -5.09 17.34
C THR A 81 23.05 -3.58 17.06
N PRO A 82 22.25 -3.08 16.11
CA PRO A 82 22.06 -1.64 15.89
C PRO A 82 21.56 -0.91 17.14
N ILE A 83 21.71 0.42 17.16
CA ILE A 83 21.11 1.28 18.18
C ILE A 83 19.90 2.02 17.62
N LYS A 84 18.85 2.16 18.44
CA LYS A 84 17.64 2.93 18.14
C LYS A 84 17.52 4.11 19.09
N PHE A 85 17.22 5.29 18.57
CA PHE A 85 16.98 6.48 19.37
C PHE A 85 16.08 7.48 18.64
N THR A 86 15.54 8.44 19.38
CA THR A 86 14.71 9.52 18.85
C THR A 86 15.57 10.71 18.42
N LEU A 87 15.57 11.02 17.13
CA LEU A 87 16.41 12.07 16.54
C LEU A 87 16.01 13.46 17.02
N GLY A 88 16.98 14.30 17.38
CA GLY A 88 16.78 15.70 17.75
C GLY A 88 16.22 15.94 19.15
N GLN A 89 16.18 14.91 20.00
CA GLN A 89 15.70 14.99 21.39
C GLN A 89 16.85 14.98 22.42
N GLY A 90 18.11 15.04 21.98
CA GLY A 90 19.28 15.05 22.88
C GLY A 90 19.50 13.73 23.62
N GLN A 91 18.99 12.61 23.07
CA GLN A 91 19.31 11.26 23.56
C GLN A 91 20.74 10.83 23.22
N VAL A 92 21.35 11.49 22.23
CA VAL A 92 22.72 11.28 21.75
C VAL A 92 23.48 12.61 21.76
N ILE A 93 24.78 12.56 21.46
CA ILE A 93 25.59 13.78 21.32
C ILE A 93 25.04 14.69 20.21
N LYS A 94 25.21 16.01 20.35
CA LYS A 94 24.64 16.99 19.40
C LYS A 94 25.10 16.77 17.96
N GLY A 95 26.37 16.36 17.78
CA GLY A 95 26.90 16.06 16.45
C GLY A 95 26.21 14.89 15.75
N TRP A 96 25.62 13.95 16.49
CA TRP A 96 24.78 12.90 15.92
C TRP A 96 23.42 13.43 15.48
N ASP A 97 22.76 14.22 16.33
CA ASP A 97 21.47 14.84 15.99
C ASP A 97 21.60 15.72 14.72
N GLU A 98 22.67 16.52 14.63
CA GLU A 98 22.95 17.38 13.46
C GLU A 98 23.45 16.60 12.24
N GLY A 99 24.12 15.46 12.43
CA GLY A 99 24.69 14.65 11.36
C GLY A 99 23.68 13.74 10.69
N ILE A 100 22.96 12.94 11.49
CA ILE A 100 22.10 11.86 11.02
C ILE A 100 20.85 12.39 10.31
N ILE A 101 20.38 13.60 10.67
CA ILE A 101 19.28 14.29 9.96
C ILE A 101 19.61 14.57 8.48
N THR A 102 20.89 14.55 8.10
CA THR A 102 21.34 14.77 6.71
C THR A 102 21.53 13.48 5.92
N MET A 103 21.32 12.31 6.53
CA MET A 103 21.60 11.02 5.91
C MET A 103 20.37 10.44 5.22
N LYS A 104 20.61 9.78 4.08
CA LYS A 104 19.62 8.97 3.38
C LYS A 104 19.59 7.53 3.91
N LYS A 105 18.53 6.80 3.59
CA LYS A 105 18.40 5.39 3.99
C LYS A 105 19.53 4.54 3.40
N GLY A 106 20.22 3.75 4.21
CA GLY A 106 21.34 2.91 3.78
C GLY A 106 22.65 3.66 3.52
N GLU A 107 22.69 4.98 3.75
CA GLU A 107 23.88 5.80 3.64
C GLU A 107 24.90 5.43 4.72
N ASN A 108 26.17 5.36 4.35
CA ASN A 108 27.27 5.32 5.30
C ASN A 108 28.08 6.60 5.21
N ALA A 109 28.31 7.26 6.33
CA ALA A 109 29.10 8.48 6.43
C ALA A 109 30.01 8.47 7.65
N ILE A 110 31.17 9.10 7.50
CA ILE A 110 32.08 9.39 8.60
C ILE A 110 31.82 10.80 9.09
N PHE A 111 31.51 10.95 10.38
CA PHE A 111 31.37 12.22 11.05
C PHE A 111 32.61 12.55 11.88
N THR A 112 33.21 13.71 11.65
CA THR A 112 34.25 14.27 12.54
C THR A 112 33.59 15.33 13.41
N ILE A 113 33.47 15.03 14.70
CA ILE A 113 32.66 15.77 15.66
C ILE A 113 33.57 16.52 16.64
N PRO A 114 33.56 17.86 16.64
CA PRO A 114 34.34 18.64 17.59
C PRO A 114 33.79 18.52 19.01
N PRO A 115 34.61 18.79 20.05
CA PRO A 115 34.24 18.55 21.44
C PRO A 115 32.97 19.29 21.88
N GLU A 116 32.69 20.47 21.33
CA GLU A 116 31.49 21.28 21.63
C GLU A 116 30.19 20.59 21.22
N LEU A 117 30.25 19.71 20.22
CA LEU A 117 29.16 18.89 19.72
C LEU A 117 29.20 17.45 20.26
N ALA A 118 30.20 17.12 21.08
CA ALA A 118 30.41 15.82 21.71
C ALA A 118 30.34 15.93 23.25
N TYR A 119 31.42 15.59 23.96
CA TYR A 119 31.46 15.54 25.43
C TYR A 119 32.14 16.77 26.09
N GLY A 120 32.57 17.75 25.29
CA GLY A 120 33.15 19.01 25.76
C GLY A 120 34.37 18.86 26.67
N ALA A 121 34.56 19.86 27.55
CA ALA A 121 35.70 19.92 28.46
C ALA A 121 35.70 18.82 29.54
N SER A 122 34.56 18.17 29.78
CA SER A 122 34.45 17.09 30.75
C SER A 122 34.90 15.74 30.19
N GLY A 123 34.77 15.53 28.87
CA GLY A 123 34.97 14.22 28.26
C GLY A 123 33.99 13.16 28.78
N SER A 124 34.34 11.90 28.61
CA SER A 124 33.66 10.75 29.23
C SER A 124 34.71 9.76 29.76
N PRO A 125 35.34 10.04 30.92
CA PRO A 125 36.39 9.20 31.47
C PRO A 125 35.89 7.78 31.81
N PRO A 126 36.76 6.74 31.70
CA PRO A 126 38.17 6.81 31.33
C PRO A 126 38.44 6.83 29.81
N THR A 127 37.42 6.59 28.99
CA THR A 127 37.60 6.23 27.58
C THR A 127 37.69 7.44 26.65
N ILE A 128 36.97 8.52 26.95
CA ILE A 128 36.95 9.74 26.14
C ILE A 128 37.59 10.89 26.93
N PRO A 129 38.76 11.39 26.51
CA PRO A 129 39.43 12.51 27.17
C PRO A 129 38.63 13.83 27.10
N ALA A 130 39.01 14.77 27.97
CA ALA A 130 38.53 16.15 27.91
C ALA A 130 38.85 16.81 26.56
N ASN A 131 37.91 17.57 26.01
CA ASN A 131 38.02 18.28 24.73
C ASN A 131 38.42 17.39 23.53
N ALA A 132 38.08 16.10 23.57
CA ALA A 132 38.36 15.19 22.48
C ALA A 132 37.48 15.47 21.26
N THR A 133 38.10 15.53 20.08
CA THR A 133 37.41 15.41 18.79
C THR A 133 37.20 13.94 18.48
N LEU A 134 35.97 13.58 18.10
CA LEU A 134 35.59 12.19 17.85
C LEU A 134 35.36 11.95 16.36
N GLN A 135 35.62 10.72 15.92
CA GLN A 135 35.29 10.26 14.59
C GLN A 135 34.29 9.10 14.69
N PHE A 136 33.20 9.17 13.93
CA PHE A 136 32.18 8.13 13.89
C PHE A 136 31.93 7.67 12.46
N ASP A 137 32.15 6.39 12.16
CA ASP A 137 31.56 5.72 10.99
C ASP A 137 30.13 5.37 11.37
N VAL A 138 29.14 5.92 10.67
CA VAL A 138 27.72 5.70 10.93
C VAL A 138 27.04 5.24 9.65
N GLU A 139 26.22 4.20 9.77
CA GLU A 139 25.35 3.69 8.73
C GLU A 139 23.89 3.82 9.16
N LEU A 140 23.11 4.61 8.42
CA LEU A 140 21.68 4.78 8.69
C LEU A 140 20.91 3.61 8.07
N LEU A 141 20.43 2.68 8.89
CA LEU A 141 19.77 1.46 8.40
C LEU A 141 18.31 1.74 8.01
N SER A 142 17.58 2.39 8.91
CA SER A 142 16.19 2.78 8.69
C SER A 142 15.76 3.86 9.70
N TRP A 143 14.57 4.41 9.50
CA TRP A 143 13.88 5.19 10.51
C TRP A 143 12.39 4.90 10.45
N VAL A 144 11.69 5.25 11.53
CA VAL A 144 10.23 5.24 11.59
C VAL A 144 9.78 6.65 11.93
N SER A 145 8.92 7.23 11.08
CA SER A 145 8.47 8.59 11.33
C SER A 145 7.54 8.69 12.53
N VAL A 146 7.85 9.60 13.45
CA VAL A 146 7.07 9.82 14.68
C VAL A 146 6.69 11.29 14.77
N LYS A 147 5.39 11.58 14.69
CA LYS A 147 4.88 12.95 14.66
C LYS A 147 4.05 13.25 15.90
N ASP A 148 4.38 14.32 16.61
CA ASP A 148 3.47 14.91 17.60
C ASP A 148 2.35 15.66 16.85
N ILE A 149 1.21 14.99 16.71
CA ILE A 149 0.11 15.51 15.89
C ILE A 149 -0.67 16.63 16.59
N CYS A 150 -0.48 16.82 17.90
CA CYS A 150 -1.13 17.89 18.67
C CYS A 150 -0.17 19.04 19.01
N LYS A 151 1.14 18.85 18.84
CA LYS A 151 2.20 19.82 19.18
C LYS A 151 2.21 20.22 20.67
N ASP A 152 1.70 19.32 21.52
CA ASP A 152 1.59 19.50 22.97
C ASP A 152 2.12 18.27 23.74
N GLY A 153 2.77 17.33 23.04
CA GLY A 153 3.26 16.07 23.60
C GLY A 153 2.15 15.08 23.99
N GLY A 154 0.90 15.33 23.58
CA GLY A 154 -0.24 14.54 23.98
C GLY A 154 -0.50 13.32 23.09
N ILE A 155 -0.22 13.40 21.79
CA ILE A 155 -0.37 12.26 20.87
C ILE A 155 0.84 12.17 19.93
N PHE A 156 1.62 11.12 20.09
CA PHE A 156 2.69 10.78 19.15
C PHE A 156 2.20 9.70 18.19
N LYS A 157 2.28 9.98 16.89
CA LYS A 157 1.91 9.07 15.80
C LYS A 157 3.15 8.48 15.16
N LYS A 158 3.43 7.21 15.41
CA LYS A 158 4.48 6.41 14.76
C LYS A 158 3.91 5.71 13.52
N ILE A 159 4.40 6.03 12.33
CA ILE A 159 3.89 5.45 11.07
C ILE A 159 4.49 4.04 10.89
N LEU A 160 3.66 3.00 10.94
CA LEU A 160 4.08 1.60 10.76
C LEU A 160 4.04 1.17 9.29
N SER A 161 3.08 1.70 8.53
CA SER A 161 2.95 1.52 7.09
C SER A 161 2.41 2.81 6.49
N GLU A 162 3.05 3.29 5.44
CA GLU A 162 2.59 4.47 4.72
C GLU A 162 1.27 4.21 3.99
N GLY A 163 0.43 5.24 3.91
CA GLY A 163 -0.79 5.22 3.11
C GLY A 163 -0.59 5.80 1.71
N GLU A 164 -1.55 5.50 0.84
CA GLU A 164 -1.61 6.01 -0.53
C GLU A 164 -2.30 7.38 -0.59
N LYS A 165 -1.97 8.14 -1.65
CA LYS A 165 -2.51 9.48 -1.95
C LYS A 165 -2.13 10.56 -0.93
N TRP A 166 -2.39 11.81 -1.28
CA TRP A 166 -1.98 12.98 -0.50
C TRP A 166 -3.10 13.57 0.37
N GLU A 167 -4.34 13.13 0.19
CA GLU A 167 -5.51 13.67 0.89
C GLU A 167 -5.68 13.05 2.28
N ASN A 168 -6.31 13.81 3.19
CA ASN A 168 -6.67 13.39 4.53
C ASN A 168 -8.17 13.61 4.82
N PRO A 169 -8.78 12.80 5.69
CA PRO A 169 -10.16 12.99 6.15
C PRO A 169 -10.41 14.34 6.81
N LYS A 170 -11.61 14.89 6.58
CA LYS A 170 -12.14 16.12 7.20
C LYS A 170 -13.14 15.80 8.31
N ASP A 171 -13.53 16.81 9.08
CA ASP A 171 -14.50 16.68 10.19
C ASP A 171 -15.83 16.06 9.78
N SER A 172 -16.34 16.39 8.60
CA SER A 172 -17.59 15.88 8.07
C SER A 172 -17.49 14.45 7.55
N ASP A 173 -16.28 13.98 7.23
CA ASP A 173 -16.09 12.70 6.55
C ASP A 173 -16.40 11.51 7.47
N GLU A 174 -16.85 10.42 6.86
CA GLU A 174 -17.08 9.14 7.54
C GLU A 174 -15.89 8.23 7.24
N VAL A 175 -15.13 7.88 8.28
CA VAL A 175 -13.93 7.05 8.18
C VAL A 175 -14.25 5.61 8.53
N PHE A 176 -13.62 4.67 7.83
CA PHE A 176 -13.61 3.25 8.16
C PHE A 176 -12.22 2.87 8.66
N VAL A 177 -12.13 2.44 9.92
CA VAL A 177 -10.86 2.14 10.58
C VAL A 177 -10.85 0.76 11.23
N LYS A 178 -9.64 0.22 11.42
CA LYS A 178 -9.39 -0.88 12.37
C LYS A 178 -8.49 -0.36 13.48
N TYR A 179 -8.72 -0.79 14.70
CA TYR A 179 -7.84 -0.40 15.79
C TYR A 179 -7.74 -1.45 16.89
N GLU A 180 -6.64 -1.38 17.63
CA GLU A 180 -6.43 -2.13 18.86
C GLU A 180 -5.78 -1.18 19.87
N ALA A 181 -6.47 -0.93 20.97
CA ALA A 181 -6.04 -0.05 22.05
C ALA A 181 -5.59 -0.89 23.25
N GLN A 182 -4.38 -0.60 23.72
CA GLN A 182 -3.72 -1.28 24.84
C GLN A 182 -3.24 -0.25 25.87
N LEU A 183 -3.12 -0.67 27.12
CA LEU A 183 -2.41 0.06 28.17
C LEU A 183 -0.89 -0.16 28.05
N ASP A 184 -0.10 0.62 28.80
CA ASP A 184 1.36 0.49 28.83
C ASP A 184 1.84 -0.90 29.32
N ASP A 185 1.01 -1.62 30.07
CA ASP A 185 1.29 -3.00 30.53
C ASP A 185 0.91 -4.10 29.50
N GLY A 186 0.41 -3.71 28.33
CA GLY A 186 -0.02 -4.60 27.25
C GLY A 186 -1.47 -5.08 27.36
N THR A 187 -2.22 -4.67 28.37
CA THR A 187 -3.64 -5.03 28.51
C THR A 187 -4.46 -4.41 27.38
N VAL A 188 -5.09 -5.25 26.55
CA VAL A 188 -6.02 -4.80 25.50
C VAL A 188 -7.32 -4.31 26.14
N VAL A 189 -7.66 -3.03 25.94
CA VAL A 189 -8.86 -2.41 26.50
C VAL A 189 -10.00 -2.30 25.49
N SER A 190 -9.68 -2.21 24.19
CA SER A 190 -10.66 -2.22 23.12
C SER A 190 -10.02 -2.60 21.79
N LYS A 191 -10.76 -3.30 20.95
CA LYS A 191 -10.32 -3.71 19.62
C LYS A 191 -11.50 -3.73 18.65
N SER A 192 -11.25 -3.35 17.39
CA SER A 192 -12.19 -3.50 16.29
C SER A 192 -11.45 -3.79 14.98
N ASP A 193 -11.91 -4.81 14.25
CA ASP A 193 -11.43 -5.14 12.90
C ASP A 193 -12.15 -4.36 11.79
N GLY A 194 -13.02 -3.42 12.17
CA GLY A 194 -13.72 -2.54 11.25
C GLY A 194 -14.84 -1.75 11.92
N VAL A 195 -14.67 -0.44 12.05
CA VAL A 195 -15.69 0.49 12.54
C VAL A 195 -15.80 1.72 11.65
N GLU A 196 -17.03 2.16 11.38
CA GLU A 196 -17.32 3.42 10.70
C GLU A 196 -17.75 4.47 11.73
N PHE A 197 -17.22 5.69 11.60
CA PHE A 197 -17.68 6.83 12.39
C PHE A 197 -17.43 8.16 11.67
N THR A 198 -18.23 9.18 12.00
CA THR A 198 -18.02 10.55 11.54
C THR A 198 -16.88 11.19 12.32
N VAL A 199 -15.87 11.74 11.64
CA VAL A 199 -14.66 12.28 12.30
C VAL A 199 -14.97 13.28 13.42
N ARG A 200 -15.94 14.19 13.19
CA ARG A 200 -16.36 15.19 14.18
C ARG A 200 -17.02 14.59 15.42
N GLU A 201 -17.79 13.52 15.26
CA GLU A 201 -18.45 12.83 16.38
C GLU A 201 -17.43 12.05 17.22
N GLY A 202 -16.39 11.57 16.55
CA GLY A 202 -15.34 10.77 17.17
C GLY A 202 -15.81 9.36 17.52
N TYR A 203 -14.87 8.54 17.95
CA TYR A 203 -15.13 7.17 18.35
C TYR A 203 -14.10 6.71 19.38
N PHE A 204 -14.53 5.94 20.38
CA PHE A 204 -13.72 5.40 21.48
C PHE A 204 -13.04 6.46 22.37
N CYS A 205 -12.09 7.24 21.84
CA CYS A 205 -11.44 8.34 22.54
C CYS A 205 -11.05 9.49 21.58
N PRO A 206 -10.79 10.72 22.09
CA PRO A 206 -10.43 11.87 21.26
C PRO A 206 -9.20 11.68 20.36
N ALA A 207 -8.29 10.76 20.71
CA ALA A 207 -7.11 10.50 19.92
C ALA A 207 -7.41 9.93 18.52
N LEU A 208 -8.45 9.10 18.36
CA LEU A 208 -8.77 8.49 17.07
C LEU A 208 -9.17 9.56 16.04
N SER A 209 -10.10 10.46 16.39
CA SER A 209 -10.56 11.51 15.47
C SER A 209 -9.44 12.50 15.12
N LYS A 210 -8.55 12.81 16.07
CA LYS A 210 -7.36 13.64 15.81
C LYS A 210 -6.36 12.94 14.90
N ALA A 211 -6.11 11.65 15.12
CA ALA A 211 -5.15 10.88 14.33
C ALA A 211 -5.60 10.71 12.88
N VAL A 212 -6.85 10.30 12.64
CA VAL A 212 -7.34 10.02 11.27
C VAL A 212 -7.26 11.24 10.35
N LYS A 213 -7.42 12.46 10.87
CA LYS A 213 -7.24 13.72 10.10
C LYS A 213 -5.81 13.94 9.59
N THR A 214 -4.84 13.21 10.12
CA THR A 214 -3.44 13.26 9.71
C THR A 214 -2.99 12.01 8.96
N MET A 215 -3.90 11.05 8.77
CA MET A 215 -3.61 9.76 8.14
C MET A 215 -4.06 9.75 6.68
N LYS A 216 -3.31 9.01 5.86
CA LYS A 216 -3.60 8.72 4.45
C LYS A 216 -4.36 7.41 4.31
N ASN A 217 -4.91 7.17 3.12
CA ASN A 217 -5.69 5.97 2.84
C ASN A 217 -4.80 4.72 2.92
N GLY A 218 -5.16 3.73 3.73
CA GLY A 218 -4.36 2.53 3.99
C GLY A 218 -3.22 2.73 4.98
N GLU A 219 -3.02 3.94 5.54
CA GLU A 219 -1.97 4.20 6.52
C GLU A 219 -2.23 3.42 7.81
N LYS A 220 -1.18 2.77 8.33
CA LYS A 220 -1.21 2.07 9.61
C LYS A 220 -0.22 2.71 10.56
N VAL A 221 -0.66 3.07 11.76
CA VAL A 221 0.13 3.80 12.76
C VAL A 221 0.02 3.15 14.14
N LEU A 222 1.00 3.43 14.98
CA LEU A 222 0.96 3.24 16.42
C LEU A 222 0.89 4.63 17.08
N LEU A 223 -0.14 4.86 17.89
CA LEU A 223 -0.33 6.08 18.63
C LEU A 223 0.11 5.87 20.08
N ALA A 224 1.00 6.71 20.60
CA ALA A 224 1.21 6.86 22.04
C ALA A 224 0.37 8.05 22.52
N VAL A 225 -0.63 7.77 23.35
CA VAL A 225 -1.70 8.69 23.71
C VAL A 225 -1.65 9.00 25.21
N LYS A 226 -1.48 10.27 25.55
CA LYS A 226 -1.56 10.76 26.93
C LYS A 226 -3.01 10.84 27.41
N PRO A 227 -3.25 10.83 28.74
CA PRO A 227 -4.59 10.65 29.28
C PRO A 227 -5.60 11.71 28.84
N GLN A 228 -5.17 12.96 28.60
CA GLN A 228 -6.05 14.04 28.14
C GLN A 228 -6.68 13.78 26.76
N TYR A 229 -6.09 12.90 25.96
CA TYR A 229 -6.63 12.47 24.65
C TYR A 229 -7.18 11.04 24.66
N ALA A 230 -7.18 10.39 25.82
CA ALA A 230 -7.81 9.10 26.07
C ALA A 230 -9.04 9.28 26.99
N PHE A 231 -8.98 8.81 28.23
CA PHE A 231 -10.10 8.81 29.19
C PHE A 231 -9.88 9.72 30.42
N GLY A 232 -8.73 10.42 30.47
CA GLY A 232 -8.39 11.39 31.53
C GLY A 232 -8.52 10.83 32.95
N GLU A 233 -8.85 11.71 33.89
CA GLU A 233 -8.98 11.38 35.32
C GLU A 233 -10.12 10.42 35.63
N LYS A 234 -11.11 10.28 34.73
CA LYS A 234 -12.26 9.42 34.97
C LYS A 234 -11.96 7.95 34.66
N GLY A 235 -11.03 7.68 33.75
CA GLY A 235 -10.83 6.34 33.20
C GLY A 235 -12.09 5.81 32.50
N LEU A 236 -12.16 4.50 32.32
CA LEU A 236 -13.31 3.81 31.73
C LEU A 236 -13.62 2.56 32.58
N PRO A 237 -14.83 2.42 33.17
CA PRO A 237 -15.19 1.18 33.83
C PRO A 237 -15.32 0.04 32.82
N ALA A 238 -15.06 -1.20 33.24
CA ALA A 238 -15.28 -2.37 32.39
C ALA A 238 -16.75 -2.46 31.98
N SER A 239 -17.00 -2.72 30.68
CA SER A 239 -18.35 -2.87 30.14
C SER A 239 -18.33 -3.82 28.94
N GLY A 240 -19.10 -4.92 29.04
CA GLY A 240 -19.14 -5.94 27.99
C GLY A 240 -17.76 -6.59 27.76
N GLU A 241 -17.31 -6.56 26.51
CA GLU A 241 -15.99 -7.09 26.09
C GLU A 241 -14.83 -6.07 26.25
N ALA A 242 -15.13 -4.83 26.66
CA ALA A 242 -14.12 -3.78 26.85
C ALA A 242 -13.51 -3.85 28.27
N GLY A 243 -12.18 -3.88 28.33
CA GLY A 243 -11.42 -3.87 29.59
C GLY A 243 -11.53 -2.54 30.34
N ALA A 244 -11.39 -2.58 31.66
CA ALA A 244 -11.34 -1.36 32.47
C ALA A 244 -10.08 -0.54 32.15
N VAL A 245 -10.24 0.77 32.02
CA VAL A 245 -9.15 1.73 31.88
C VAL A 245 -9.00 2.50 33.20
N PRO A 246 -7.82 2.43 33.86
CA PRO A 246 -7.55 3.23 35.05
C PRO A 246 -7.59 4.74 34.77
N PRO A 247 -7.97 5.56 35.77
CA PRO A 247 -7.73 7.00 35.75
C PRO A 247 -6.31 7.36 35.34
N ASN A 248 -6.17 8.36 34.47
CA ASN A 248 -4.90 8.91 34.01
C ASN A 248 -3.96 7.90 33.32
N ALA A 249 -4.50 6.82 32.75
CA ALA A 249 -3.69 5.86 32.00
C ALA A 249 -3.30 6.38 30.61
N ASN A 250 -2.03 6.16 30.22
CA ASN A 250 -1.63 6.30 28.82
C ASN A 250 -2.12 5.09 28.01
N HIS A 251 -2.21 5.27 26.70
CA HIS A 251 -2.64 4.21 25.79
C HIS A 251 -1.68 4.09 24.62
N GLN A 252 -1.50 2.87 24.16
CA GLN A 252 -0.90 2.52 22.88
C GLN A 252 -2.00 2.04 21.94
N ILE A 253 -2.23 2.74 20.84
CA ILE A 253 -3.31 2.41 19.90
C ILE A 253 -2.71 2.11 18.53
N THR A 254 -2.79 0.85 18.10
CA THR A 254 -2.55 0.52 16.70
C THR A 254 -3.80 0.90 15.91
N LEU A 255 -3.67 1.73 14.88
CA LEU A 255 -4.78 2.27 14.08
C LEU A 255 -4.48 2.14 12.58
N GLU A 256 -5.42 1.61 11.82
CA GLU A 256 -5.37 1.48 10.36
C GLU A 256 -6.53 2.28 9.76
N LEU A 257 -6.23 3.32 8.96
CA LEU A 257 -7.25 4.05 8.19
C LEU A 257 -7.51 3.31 6.89
N VAL A 258 -8.53 2.46 6.86
CA VAL A 258 -8.79 1.58 5.71
C VAL A 258 -9.36 2.36 4.53
N SER A 259 -10.29 3.28 4.77
CA SER A 259 -10.87 4.18 3.76
C SER A 259 -11.70 5.28 4.42
N TRP A 260 -12.15 6.26 3.66
CA TRP A 260 -13.18 7.21 4.10
C TRP A 260 -14.10 7.59 2.95
N LYS A 261 -15.26 8.14 3.30
CA LYS A 261 -16.25 8.68 2.37
C LYS A 261 -16.34 10.18 2.60
N THR A 262 -16.11 10.98 1.56
CA THR A 262 -16.13 12.44 1.67
C THR A 262 -17.54 12.93 1.85
N VAL A 263 -17.79 13.76 2.87
CA VAL A 263 -19.09 14.38 3.11
C VAL A 263 -18.96 15.88 2.93
N THR A 264 -19.72 16.43 1.99
CA THR A 264 -19.82 17.85 1.71
C THR A 264 -21.07 18.42 2.35
N GLU A 265 -20.92 19.49 3.11
CA GLU A 265 -22.04 20.31 3.58
C GLU A 265 -22.55 21.13 2.39
N VAL A 266 -23.79 20.88 1.96
CA VAL A 266 -24.38 21.52 0.76
C VAL A 266 -24.96 22.89 1.10
N THR A 267 -25.48 23.05 2.32
CA THR A 267 -26.06 24.28 2.82
C THR A 267 -25.23 24.83 4.00
N ASP A 268 -25.17 26.16 4.12
CA ASP A 268 -24.44 26.83 5.20
C ASP A 268 -24.98 26.48 6.60
N ASP A 269 -26.26 26.10 6.69
CA ASP A 269 -26.91 25.66 7.92
C ASP A 269 -26.67 24.17 8.25
N LYS A 270 -25.88 23.46 7.43
CA LYS A 270 -25.49 22.05 7.57
C LYS A 270 -26.66 21.05 7.58
N LYS A 271 -27.87 21.47 7.18
CA LYS A 271 -29.04 20.58 7.14
C LYS A 271 -29.00 19.61 5.96
N VAL A 272 -28.35 19.99 4.87
CA VAL A 272 -28.20 19.12 3.69
C VAL A 272 -26.75 18.63 3.60
N LEU A 273 -26.57 17.33 3.82
CA LEU A 273 -25.27 16.68 3.71
C LEU A 273 -25.22 15.81 2.45
N LYS A 274 -24.17 15.98 1.66
CA LYS A 274 -23.89 15.17 0.47
C LYS A 274 -22.66 14.30 0.68
N LYS A 275 -22.88 13.00 0.81
CA LYS A 275 -21.83 11.99 0.90
C LYS A 275 -21.45 11.50 -0.50
N ILE A 276 -20.20 11.73 -0.87
CA ILE A 276 -19.63 11.35 -2.16
C ILE A 276 -19.10 9.92 -2.05
N LEU A 277 -19.67 9.00 -2.83
CA LEU A 277 -19.19 7.61 -2.88
C LEU A 277 -18.32 7.30 -4.09
N LYS A 278 -18.61 7.97 -5.19
CA LYS A 278 -17.81 7.90 -6.39
C LYS A 278 -17.61 9.32 -6.88
N GLU A 279 -16.35 9.68 -7.04
CA GLU A 279 -16.00 10.97 -7.58
C GLU A 279 -16.48 11.08 -9.03
N GLY A 280 -17.10 12.21 -9.36
CA GLY A 280 -17.45 12.53 -10.74
C GLY A 280 -16.24 13.01 -11.54
N GLU A 281 -16.40 13.01 -12.87
CA GLU A 281 -15.37 13.40 -13.82
C GLU A 281 -15.44 14.93 -14.10
N GLY A 282 -14.27 15.55 -14.27
CA GLY A 282 -14.15 16.97 -14.61
C GLY A 282 -14.26 17.93 -13.42
N TYR A 283 -14.23 19.23 -13.73
CA TYR A 283 -14.35 20.33 -12.77
C TYR A 283 -15.71 21.03 -12.84
N GLU A 284 -16.46 20.80 -13.92
CA GLU A 284 -17.75 21.43 -14.17
C GLU A 284 -18.82 20.93 -13.20
N ARG A 285 -19.68 21.87 -12.82
CA ARG A 285 -20.87 21.63 -11.99
C ARG A 285 -22.07 22.31 -12.67
N PRO A 286 -23.30 21.81 -12.49
CA PRO A 286 -24.48 22.47 -13.03
C PRO A 286 -24.61 23.90 -12.48
N SER A 287 -24.91 24.86 -13.36
CA SER A 287 -25.28 26.23 -12.98
C SER A 287 -26.81 26.37 -12.94
N ASP A 288 -27.29 27.49 -12.41
CA ASP A 288 -28.72 27.83 -12.37
C ASP A 288 -29.34 27.72 -13.76
N GLY A 289 -30.52 27.10 -13.82
CA GLY A 289 -31.26 26.88 -15.05
C GLY A 289 -30.71 25.79 -15.99
N THR A 290 -29.73 25.00 -15.55
CA THR A 290 -29.18 23.88 -16.34
C THR A 290 -30.14 22.69 -16.30
N LEU A 291 -30.38 22.07 -17.47
CA LEU A 291 -31.11 20.80 -17.53
C LEU A 291 -30.19 19.66 -17.09
N VAL A 292 -30.54 19.00 -16.00
CA VAL A 292 -29.78 17.90 -15.42
C VAL A 292 -30.53 16.58 -15.56
N LYS A 293 -29.78 15.48 -15.71
CA LYS A 293 -30.33 14.13 -15.81
C LYS A 293 -29.76 13.28 -14.68
N VAL A 294 -30.62 12.79 -13.79
CA VAL A 294 -30.20 12.08 -12.58
C VAL A 294 -30.92 10.75 -12.40
N LYS A 295 -30.33 9.91 -11.55
CA LYS A 295 -31.00 8.76 -10.95
C LYS A 295 -31.28 9.09 -9.49
N LEU A 296 -32.53 8.99 -9.07
CA LEU A 296 -32.95 9.43 -7.74
C LEU A 296 -33.65 8.29 -7.00
N ILE A 297 -33.18 8.01 -5.79
CA ILE A 297 -33.89 7.20 -4.80
C ILE A 297 -34.01 8.04 -3.53
N GLY A 298 -35.23 8.28 -3.06
CA GLY A 298 -35.50 8.95 -1.79
C GLY A 298 -35.99 7.95 -0.76
N LYS A 299 -35.40 8.03 0.43
CA LYS A 299 -35.61 7.11 1.54
C LYS A 299 -35.89 7.85 2.83
N LEU A 300 -36.70 7.25 3.69
CA LEU A 300 -36.84 7.67 5.08
C LEU A 300 -35.60 7.25 5.89
N GLN A 301 -35.49 7.75 7.12
CA GLN A 301 -34.35 7.43 8.01
C GLN A 301 -34.26 5.94 8.36
N ASP A 302 -35.37 5.20 8.30
CA ASP A 302 -35.43 3.76 8.51
C ASP A 302 -35.08 2.92 7.26
N GLY A 303 -34.69 3.59 6.17
CA GLY A 303 -34.33 2.97 4.89
C GLY A 303 -35.52 2.74 3.94
N THR A 304 -36.76 3.00 4.35
CA THR A 304 -37.94 2.81 3.51
C THR A 304 -37.89 3.72 2.28
N ILE A 305 -37.92 3.13 1.08
CA ILE A 305 -37.97 3.86 -0.20
C ILE A 305 -39.36 4.45 -0.40
N PHE A 306 -39.46 5.76 -0.59
CA PHE A 306 -40.72 6.43 -0.93
C PHE A 306 -40.74 7.00 -2.36
N ILE A 307 -39.58 7.09 -3.02
CA ILE A 307 -39.46 7.57 -4.40
C ILE A 307 -38.27 6.92 -5.10
N LYS A 308 -38.46 6.46 -6.34
CA LYS A 308 -37.42 5.93 -7.23
C LYS A 308 -37.71 6.46 -8.64
N LYS A 309 -36.76 7.16 -9.27
CA LYS A 309 -36.90 7.77 -10.62
C LYS A 309 -35.62 7.63 -11.43
N GLY A 310 -35.73 7.31 -12.72
CA GLY A 310 -34.57 7.15 -13.62
C GLY A 310 -33.82 5.82 -13.43
N HIS A 311 -34.52 4.80 -12.95
CA HIS A 311 -34.04 3.44 -12.73
C HIS A 311 -34.88 2.43 -13.56
N ASP A 312 -34.49 1.16 -13.58
CA ASP A 312 -35.31 0.03 -14.06
C ASP A 312 -35.90 0.19 -15.48
N GLU A 313 -35.03 0.56 -16.44
CA GLU A 313 -35.37 0.83 -17.87
C GLU A 313 -36.14 2.13 -18.15
N GLU A 314 -36.46 2.93 -17.13
CA GLU A 314 -36.96 4.29 -17.33
C GLU A 314 -35.86 5.26 -17.81
N ASP A 315 -36.27 6.25 -18.60
CA ASP A 315 -35.42 7.39 -18.94
C ASP A 315 -34.95 8.10 -17.65
N LEU A 316 -33.72 8.65 -17.70
CA LEU A 316 -33.17 9.41 -16.58
C LEU A 316 -34.14 10.51 -16.15
N PHE A 317 -34.23 10.74 -14.84
CA PHE A 317 -35.09 11.80 -14.34
C PHE A 317 -34.48 13.16 -14.69
N GLU A 318 -35.19 13.91 -15.53
CA GLU A 318 -34.75 15.22 -16.02
C GLU A 318 -35.49 16.33 -15.27
N PHE A 319 -34.74 17.34 -14.82
CA PHE A 319 -35.30 18.57 -14.27
C PHE A 319 -34.33 19.73 -14.52
N LYS A 320 -34.83 20.96 -14.42
CA LYS A 320 -34.04 22.19 -14.52
C LYS A 320 -33.67 22.68 -13.11
N THR A 321 -32.38 22.97 -12.89
CA THR A 321 -31.89 23.50 -11.60
C THR A 321 -32.43 24.92 -11.33
N ASP A 322 -32.64 25.27 -10.06
CA ASP A 322 -33.18 26.56 -9.62
C ASP A 322 -34.53 26.96 -10.24
N ASP A 323 -35.39 25.96 -10.52
CA ASP A 323 -36.70 26.14 -11.17
C ASP A 323 -37.85 25.52 -10.35
N GLU A 324 -37.61 25.27 -9.05
CA GLU A 324 -38.55 24.68 -8.07
C GLU A 324 -39.19 23.33 -8.49
N GLN A 325 -38.62 22.65 -9.48
CA GLN A 325 -39.14 21.37 -9.99
C GLN A 325 -38.90 20.19 -9.04
N VAL A 326 -37.98 20.34 -8.09
CA VAL A 326 -37.64 19.34 -7.07
C VAL A 326 -37.50 20.01 -5.71
N ILE A 327 -37.42 19.20 -4.64
CA ILE A 327 -37.18 19.72 -3.28
C ILE A 327 -35.82 20.46 -3.22
N ASP A 328 -35.78 21.59 -2.51
CA ASP A 328 -34.61 22.49 -2.40
C ASP A 328 -33.32 21.74 -2.03
N GLY A 329 -33.39 20.80 -1.09
CA GLY A 329 -32.22 20.00 -0.71
C GLY A 329 -31.67 19.11 -1.82
N LEU A 330 -32.52 18.61 -2.73
CA LEU A 330 -32.07 17.84 -3.89
C LEU A 330 -31.49 18.77 -4.96
N ASP A 331 -32.13 19.90 -5.21
CA ASP A 331 -31.67 20.90 -6.19
C ASP A 331 -30.26 21.38 -5.88
N ARG A 332 -30.06 21.87 -4.64
CA ARG A 332 -28.75 22.34 -4.16
C ARG A 332 -27.71 21.22 -4.14
N ALA A 333 -28.10 19.99 -3.79
CA ALA A 333 -27.16 18.87 -3.81
C ALA A 333 -26.66 18.61 -5.23
N VAL A 334 -27.54 18.58 -6.23
CA VAL A 334 -27.18 18.33 -7.64
C VAL A 334 -26.30 19.45 -8.20
N MET A 335 -26.53 20.71 -7.83
CA MET A 335 -25.65 21.83 -8.20
C MET A 335 -24.20 21.69 -7.70
N THR A 336 -23.98 20.91 -6.64
CA THR A 336 -22.62 20.63 -6.15
C THR A 336 -21.98 19.39 -6.79
N MET A 337 -22.72 18.62 -7.60
CA MET A 337 -22.27 17.34 -8.16
C MET A 337 -21.44 17.52 -9.43
N LYS A 338 -20.41 16.69 -9.57
CA LYS A 338 -19.69 16.49 -10.84
C LYS A 338 -20.40 15.46 -11.71
N LYS A 339 -20.14 15.46 -13.02
CA LYS A 339 -20.69 14.48 -13.95
C LYS A 339 -20.31 13.05 -13.55
N GLY A 340 -21.30 12.19 -13.35
CA GLY A 340 -21.08 10.79 -12.98
C GLY A 340 -20.70 10.55 -11.51
N GLU A 341 -20.82 11.58 -10.66
CA GLU A 341 -20.77 11.48 -9.20
C GLU A 341 -21.97 10.64 -8.71
N GLU A 342 -21.72 9.72 -7.78
CA GLU A 342 -22.77 8.83 -7.22
C GLU A 342 -22.84 9.05 -5.70
N LYS A 343 -24.08 9.10 -5.15
CA LYS A 343 -24.39 9.01 -3.71
C LYS A 343 -24.73 7.57 -3.33
N GLU A 344 -24.51 7.20 -2.06
CA GLU A 344 -24.89 5.96 -1.34
C GLU A 344 -25.37 4.76 -2.19
N SER A 345 -24.52 3.73 -2.32
CA SER A 345 -24.73 2.51 -3.12
C SER A 345 -24.96 1.25 -2.27
N TRP A 346 -24.90 1.32 -0.94
CA TRP A 346 -25.11 0.17 -0.04
C TRP A 346 -26.49 0.11 0.59
N ASP A 347 -27.33 1.10 0.30
CA ASP A 347 -28.76 1.01 0.53
C ASP A 347 -29.45 0.25 -0.62
N MET A 348 -28.66 -0.31 -1.54
CA MET A 348 -29.11 -1.38 -2.39
C MET A 348 -29.48 -2.56 -1.52
N ASN A 349 -30.76 -2.92 -1.53
CA ASN A 349 -31.16 -4.21 -0.99
C ASN A 349 -30.34 -5.32 -1.69
N THR A 350 -30.34 -6.52 -1.13
CA THR A 350 -29.59 -7.66 -1.68
C THR A 350 -29.82 -7.85 -3.19
N GLU A 351 -31.03 -7.60 -3.68
CA GLU A 351 -31.42 -7.70 -5.08
C GLU A 351 -30.77 -6.61 -5.94
N GLU A 352 -30.78 -5.36 -5.49
CA GLU A 352 -30.15 -4.23 -6.19
C GLU A 352 -28.62 -4.36 -6.25
N LYS A 353 -27.97 -4.94 -5.22
CA LYS A 353 -26.53 -5.27 -5.26
C LYS A 353 -26.22 -6.27 -6.37
N ILE A 354 -27.06 -7.31 -6.50
CA ILE A 354 -26.92 -8.34 -7.53
C ILE A 354 -27.17 -7.74 -8.92
N GLU A 355 -28.18 -6.88 -9.05
CA GLU A 355 -28.51 -6.21 -10.30
C GLU A 355 -27.40 -5.23 -10.75
N ALA A 356 -26.86 -4.42 -9.83
CA ALA A 356 -25.75 -3.52 -10.10
C ALA A 356 -24.48 -4.28 -10.50
N ALA A 357 -24.17 -5.38 -9.81
CA ALA A 357 -23.08 -6.26 -10.20
C ALA A 357 -23.32 -6.88 -11.59
N GLY A 358 -24.57 -7.23 -11.91
CA GLY A 358 -25.01 -7.69 -13.23
C GLY A 358 -24.72 -6.66 -14.32
N ARG A 359 -25.13 -5.41 -14.13
CA ARG A 359 -24.85 -4.30 -15.05
C ARG A 359 -23.35 -4.08 -15.26
N LYS A 360 -22.55 -4.11 -14.18
CA LYS A 360 -21.08 -3.97 -14.29
C LYS A 360 -20.42 -5.12 -15.03
N LYS A 361 -20.91 -6.35 -14.85
CA LYS A 361 -20.48 -7.50 -15.66
C LYS A 361 -20.78 -7.25 -17.15
N GLU A 362 -21.95 -6.73 -17.49
CA GLU A 362 -22.33 -6.44 -18.89
C GLU A 362 -21.50 -5.32 -19.51
N GLU A 363 -21.24 -4.23 -18.77
CA GLU A 363 -20.29 -3.19 -19.18
C GLU A 363 -18.89 -3.80 -19.44
N GLY A 364 -18.44 -4.71 -18.56
CA GLY A 364 -17.21 -5.46 -18.75
C GLY A 364 -17.21 -6.30 -20.03
N ASN A 365 -18.31 -7.00 -20.30
CA ASN A 365 -18.46 -7.83 -21.52
C ASN A 365 -18.41 -6.99 -22.79
N ALA A 366 -19.05 -5.82 -22.80
CA ALA A 366 -19.00 -4.89 -23.93
C ALA A 366 -17.56 -4.40 -24.19
N LEU A 367 -16.85 -4.02 -23.12
CA LEU A 367 -15.44 -3.60 -23.21
C LEU A 367 -14.50 -4.73 -23.62
N PHE A 368 -14.77 -5.97 -23.19
CA PHE A 368 -14.00 -7.15 -23.58
C PHE A 368 -14.14 -7.42 -25.08
N LYS A 369 -15.37 -7.36 -25.62
CA LYS A 369 -15.64 -7.48 -27.06
C LYS A 369 -14.95 -6.36 -27.86
N ALA A 370 -14.88 -5.15 -27.29
CA ALA A 370 -14.17 -4.02 -27.87
C ALA A 370 -12.64 -4.08 -27.72
N GLY A 371 -12.06 -5.18 -27.19
CA GLY A 371 -10.62 -5.34 -27.01
C GLY A 371 -10.00 -4.49 -25.88
N ARG A 372 -10.82 -3.79 -25.09
CA ARG A 372 -10.35 -2.91 -23.99
C ARG A 372 -10.20 -3.69 -22.69
N TYR A 373 -9.28 -4.65 -22.66
CA TYR A 373 -9.15 -5.63 -21.56
C TYR A 373 -8.86 -5.01 -20.19
N VAL A 374 -8.03 -3.97 -20.10
CA VAL A 374 -7.76 -3.28 -18.82
C VAL A 374 -9.03 -2.65 -18.24
N ARG A 375 -9.83 -2.01 -19.09
CA ARG A 375 -11.10 -1.39 -18.65
C ARG A 375 -12.14 -2.45 -18.32
N ALA A 376 -12.21 -3.53 -19.09
CA ALA A 376 -13.09 -4.66 -18.82
C ALA A 376 -12.78 -5.31 -17.46
N SER A 377 -11.49 -5.56 -17.18
CA SER A 377 -11.00 -6.08 -15.90
C SER A 377 -11.48 -5.22 -14.71
N LYS A 378 -11.30 -3.90 -14.77
CA LYS A 378 -11.80 -2.97 -13.74
C LYS A 378 -13.32 -3.06 -13.52
N ARG A 379 -14.11 -3.32 -14.57
CA ARG A 379 -15.57 -3.49 -14.44
C ARG A 379 -15.94 -4.80 -13.74
N TYR A 380 -15.26 -5.91 -14.06
CA TYR A 380 -15.47 -7.19 -13.38
C TYR A 380 -15.02 -7.16 -11.92
N GLU A 381 -13.89 -6.51 -11.61
CA GLU A 381 -13.45 -6.29 -10.24
C GLU A 381 -14.47 -5.46 -9.46
N LYS A 382 -15.03 -4.38 -10.06
CA LYS A 382 -16.10 -3.59 -9.45
C LYS A 382 -17.36 -4.43 -9.23
N ALA A 383 -17.75 -5.26 -10.20
CA ALA A 383 -18.89 -6.17 -10.07
C ALA A 383 -18.71 -7.16 -8.91
N ALA A 384 -17.52 -7.75 -8.77
CA ALA A 384 -17.20 -8.69 -7.69
C ALA A 384 -17.19 -8.01 -6.31
N LYS A 385 -16.83 -6.72 -6.23
CA LYS A 385 -16.88 -5.94 -4.98
C LYS A 385 -18.31 -5.73 -4.48
N TYR A 386 -19.27 -5.49 -5.38
CA TYR A 386 -20.69 -5.30 -5.01
C TYR A 386 -21.30 -6.52 -4.29
N ILE A 387 -20.76 -7.71 -4.53
CA ILE A 387 -21.25 -9.00 -4.01
C ILE A 387 -20.18 -9.71 -3.13
N GLY A 388 -19.23 -8.95 -2.59
CA GLY A 388 -18.04 -9.47 -1.93
C GLY A 388 -18.21 -9.81 -0.44
N TYR A 389 -19.00 -9.01 0.28
CA TYR A 389 -19.20 -9.08 1.74
C TYR A 389 -20.69 -9.12 2.05
N ASP A 390 -21.24 -10.24 2.51
CA ASP A 390 -22.66 -10.26 2.89
C ASP A 390 -23.01 -11.29 3.97
N ILE A 391 -23.19 -10.77 5.19
CA ILE A 391 -23.82 -11.46 6.32
C ILE A 391 -25.36 -11.45 6.17
N SER A 392 -25.91 -10.56 5.32
CA SER A 392 -27.34 -10.25 5.18
C SER A 392 -28.06 -10.93 3.99
N PHE A 393 -27.40 -11.79 3.21
CA PHE A 393 -28.06 -12.46 2.07
C PHE A 393 -28.87 -13.69 2.50
N GLY A 394 -30.08 -13.81 1.96
CA GLY A 394 -30.85 -15.06 1.99
C GLY A 394 -30.18 -16.17 1.16
N GLU A 395 -30.69 -17.39 1.26
CA GLU A 395 -30.12 -18.57 0.59
C GLU A 395 -30.14 -18.45 -0.95
N GLU A 396 -31.22 -17.91 -1.53
CA GLU A 396 -31.36 -17.80 -2.98
C GLU A 396 -30.47 -16.68 -3.54
N GLU A 397 -30.35 -15.57 -2.82
CA GLU A 397 -29.50 -14.45 -3.22
C GLU A 397 -28.01 -14.78 -3.05
N LYS A 398 -27.66 -15.58 -2.04
CA LYS A 398 -26.31 -16.17 -1.93
C LYS A 398 -25.98 -17.01 -3.16
N LYS A 399 -26.94 -17.78 -3.69
CA LYS A 399 -26.74 -18.60 -4.88
C LYS A 399 -26.55 -17.74 -6.14
N GLN A 400 -27.37 -16.70 -6.32
CA GLN A 400 -27.24 -15.74 -7.42
C GLN A 400 -25.90 -14.99 -7.37
N ALA A 401 -25.51 -14.51 -6.19
CA ALA A 401 -24.26 -13.82 -5.98
C ALA A 401 -23.05 -14.72 -6.21
N LYS A 402 -23.08 -15.97 -5.75
CA LYS A 402 -22.04 -16.96 -6.04
C LYS A 402 -21.88 -17.18 -7.54
N ALA A 403 -22.97 -17.42 -8.27
CA ALA A 403 -22.95 -17.61 -9.72
C ALA A 403 -22.40 -16.37 -10.46
N LEU A 404 -22.80 -15.18 -10.02
CA LEU A 404 -22.34 -13.91 -10.59
C LEU A 404 -20.85 -13.67 -10.31
N LYS A 405 -20.39 -13.97 -9.09
CA LYS A 405 -18.98 -13.86 -8.67
C LYS A 405 -18.08 -14.81 -9.46
N VAL A 406 -18.52 -16.06 -9.65
CA VAL A 406 -17.85 -17.04 -10.51
C VAL A 406 -17.70 -16.49 -11.93
N THR A 407 -18.78 -15.96 -12.51
CA THR A 407 -18.78 -15.42 -13.87
C THR A 407 -17.84 -14.21 -14.01
N CYS A 408 -17.87 -13.28 -13.05
CA CYS A 408 -17.01 -12.10 -13.04
C CYS A 408 -15.53 -12.47 -12.93
N ASN A 409 -15.17 -13.35 -11.98
CA ASN A 409 -13.79 -13.80 -11.81
C ASN A 409 -13.28 -14.56 -13.03
N LEU A 410 -14.11 -15.40 -13.64
CA LEU A 410 -13.77 -16.09 -14.88
C LEU A 410 -13.49 -15.09 -16.00
N ASN A 411 -14.38 -14.13 -16.24
CA ASN A 411 -14.21 -13.14 -17.29
C ASN A 411 -13.00 -12.23 -17.04
N ASP A 412 -12.75 -11.87 -15.79
CA ASP A 412 -11.55 -11.13 -15.41
C ASP A 412 -10.27 -11.95 -15.64
N ALA A 413 -10.27 -13.25 -15.30
CA ALA A 413 -9.15 -14.13 -15.62
C ALA A 413 -8.88 -14.18 -17.14
N ALA A 414 -9.93 -14.16 -17.97
CA ALA A 414 -9.77 -14.06 -19.42
C ALA A 414 -9.15 -12.73 -19.85
N CYS A 415 -9.49 -11.61 -19.20
CA CYS A 415 -8.83 -10.32 -19.39
C CYS A 415 -7.34 -10.40 -19.04
N LYS A 416 -7.00 -10.94 -17.85
CA LYS A 416 -5.62 -11.04 -17.37
C LYS A 416 -4.77 -11.93 -18.29
N LEU A 417 -5.31 -13.04 -18.80
CA LEU A 417 -4.65 -13.86 -19.83
C LEU A 417 -4.34 -13.07 -21.11
N LYS A 418 -5.28 -12.25 -21.59
CA LYS A 418 -5.06 -11.37 -22.77
C LYS A 418 -4.03 -10.28 -22.49
N LEU A 419 -3.93 -9.81 -21.25
CA LEU A 419 -2.95 -8.83 -20.79
C LEU A 419 -1.59 -9.43 -20.42
N LYS A 420 -1.42 -10.76 -20.55
CA LYS A 420 -0.22 -11.50 -20.13
C LYS A 420 0.10 -11.40 -18.63
N ASP A 421 -0.89 -11.04 -17.81
CA ASP A 421 -0.77 -11.09 -16.36
C ASP A 421 -1.20 -12.46 -15.83
N TYR A 422 -0.30 -13.42 -16.01
CA TYR A 422 -0.58 -14.83 -15.71
C TYR A 422 -0.73 -15.10 -14.21
N LYS A 423 -0.01 -14.36 -13.36
CA LYS A 423 -0.11 -14.48 -11.89
C LYS A 423 -1.50 -14.09 -11.40
N GLN A 424 -2.05 -12.96 -11.88
CA GLN A 424 -3.41 -12.56 -11.52
C GLN A 424 -4.45 -13.51 -12.11
N ALA A 425 -4.27 -13.98 -13.35
CA ALA A 425 -5.16 -14.96 -13.97
C ALA A 425 -5.25 -16.26 -13.14
N GLN A 426 -4.12 -16.78 -12.67
CA GLN A 426 -4.06 -17.94 -11.78
C GLN A 426 -4.85 -17.69 -10.49
N LYS A 427 -4.58 -16.57 -9.80
CA LYS A 427 -5.26 -16.21 -8.55
C LYS A 427 -6.78 -16.13 -8.70
N LEU A 428 -7.25 -15.54 -9.80
CA LEU A 428 -8.69 -15.43 -10.10
C LEU A 428 -9.32 -16.80 -10.38
N CYS A 429 -8.63 -17.68 -11.10
CA CYS A 429 -9.13 -19.03 -11.37
C CYS A 429 -9.18 -19.89 -10.10
N THR A 430 -8.17 -19.79 -9.23
CA THR A 430 -8.20 -20.47 -7.92
C THR A 430 -9.39 -20.01 -7.08
N LYS A 431 -9.67 -18.70 -7.01
CA LYS A 431 -10.87 -18.18 -6.34
C LYS A 431 -12.19 -18.74 -6.89
N VAL A 432 -12.24 -19.08 -8.19
CA VAL A 432 -13.42 -19.73 -8.78
C VAL A 432 -13.50 -21.17 -8.34
N LEU A 433 -12.39 -21.90 -8.32
CA LEU A 433 -12.32 -23.30 -7.94
C LEU A 433 -12.56 -23.52 -6.44
N ASP A 434 -12.27 -22.53 -5.60
CA ASP A 434 -12.66 -22.53 -4.19
C ASP A 434 -14.18 -22.49 -3.99
N ILE A 435 -14.92 -21.98 -4.99
CA ILE A 435 -16.40 -21.93 -4.99
C ILE A 435 -16.99 -23.12 -5.75
N GLU A 436 -16.45 -23.40 -6.94
CA GLU A 436 -16.87 -24.46 -7.86
C GLU A 436 -15.65 -25.27 -8.29
N SER A 437 -15.29 -26.28 -7.50
CA SER A 437 -14.10 -27.11 -7.73
C SER A 437 -14.10 -27.86 -9.07
N THR A 438 -15.28 -28.09 -9.65
CA THR A 438 -15.49 -28.79 -10.92
C THR A 438 -15.62 -27.85 -12.13
N ASN A 439 -15.29 -26.56 -11.99
CA ASN A 439 -15.45 -25.60 -13.09
C ASN A 439 -14.37 -25.79 -14.18
N VAL A 440 -14.73 -26.46 -15.28
CA VAL A 440 -13.84 -26.76 -16.42
C VAL A 440 -13.19 -25.50 -17.01
N LYS A 441 -13.91 -24.37 -17.07
CA LYS A 441 -13.36 -23.10 -17.62
C LYS A 441 -12.28 -22.51 -16.72
N ALA A 442 -12.43 -22.62 -15.41
CA ALA A 442 -11.42 -22.15 -14.45
C ALA A 442 -10.17 -23.02 -14.53
N LEU A 443 -10.31 -24.35 -14.57
CA LEU A 443 -9.19 -25.29 -14.75
C LEU A 443 -8.44 -25.03 -16.04
N TYR A 444 -9.17 -24.91 -17.15
CA TYR A 444 -8.60 -24.61 -18.45
C TYR A 444 -7.80 -23.29 -18.46
N ARG A 445 -8.37 -22.20 -17.93
CA ARG A 445 -7.71 -20.89 -17.89
C ARG A 445 -6.53 -20.85 -16.92
N ARG A 446 -6.61 -21.58 -15.80
CA ARG A 446 -5.51 -21.71 -14.84
C ARG A 446 -4.35 -22.50 -15.43
N ALA A 447 -4.63 -23.59 -16.15
CA ALA A 447 -3.63 -24.32 -16.92
C ALA A 447 -2.93 -23.45 -17.96
N GLN A 448 -3.68 -22.60 -18.69
CA GLN A 448 -3.10 -21.62 -19.62
C GLN A 448 -2.14 -20.66 -18.93
N ALA A 449 -2.48 -20.18 -17.73
CA ALA A 449 -1.59 -19.33 -16.94
C ALA A 449 -0.32 -20.10 -16.49
N TYR A 450 -0.47 -21.30 -15.95
CA TYR A 450 0.66 -22.15 -15.54
C TYR A 450 1.62 -22.47 -16.70
N ILE A 451 1.08 -22.77 -17.88
CA ILE A 451 1.84 -22.99 -19.11
C ILE A 451 2.73 -21.79 -19.45
N GLN A 452 2.30 -20.57 -19.16
CA GLN A 452 3.06 -19.34 -19.42
C GLN A 452 4.03 -19.00 -18.29
N LEU A 453 3.72 -19.40 -17.06
CA LEU A 453 4.59 -19.30 -15.89
C LEU A 453 5.66 -20.41 -15.82
N ALA A 454 5.62 -21.38 -16.74
CA ALA A 454 6.47 -22.57 -16.78
C ALA A 454 6.24 -23.59 -15.66
N ASP A 455 5.09 -23.52 -14.97
CA ASP A 455 4.65 -24.49 -13.97
C ASP A 455 3.94 -25.69 -14.65
N LEU A 456 4.69 -26.46 -15.44
CA LEU A 456 4.12 -27.46 -16.36
C LEU A 456 3.40 -28.62 -15.66
N GLU A 457 3.86 -29.02 -14.47
CA GLU A 457 3.23 -30.09 -13.67
C GLU A 457 1.83 -29.69 -13.19
N LEU A 458 1.69 -28.46 -12.69
CA LEU A 458 0.41 -27.93 -12.23
C LEU A 458 -0.56 -27.72 -13.41
N ALA A 459 -0.05 -27.31 -14.57
CA ALA A 459 -0.84 -27.24 -15.79
C ALA A 459 -1.38 -28.62 -16.21
N GLU A 460 -0.55 -29.67 -16.10
CA GLU A 460 -0.96 -31.04 -16.44
C GLU A 460 -2.08 -31.54 -15.52
N LEU A 461 -1.96 -31.26 -14.22
CA LEU A 461 -2.97 -31.62 -13.24
C LEU A 461 -4.33 -30.98 -13.57
N ASP A 462 -4.36 -29.67 -13.82
CA ASP A 462 -5.59 -28.94 -14.14
C ASP A 462 -6.24 -29.43 -15.44
N ILE A 463 -5.44 -29.73 -16.46
CA ILE A 463 -5.93 -30.26 -17.74
C ILE A 463 -6.51 -31.66 -17.57
N LYS A 464 -5.87 -32.54 -16.81
CA LYS A 464 -6.38 -33.89 -16.54
C LYS A 464 -7.70 -33.81 -15.79
N MET A 465 -7.78 -33.01 -14.73
CA MET A 465 -9.01 -32.82 -13.98
C MET A 465 -10.13 -32.24 -14.86
N ALA A 466 -9.81 -31.30 -15.75
CA ALA A 466 -10.77 -30.77 -16.72
C ALA A 466 -11.28 -31.83 -17.71
N LEU A 467 -10.42 -32.74 -18.17
CA LEU A 467 -10.80 -33.85 -19.06
C LEU A 467 -11.52 -35.00 -18.34
N GLU A 468 -11.30 -35.18 -17.04
CA GLU A 468 -12.10 -36.11 -16.22
C GLU A 468 -13.55 -35.62 -16.11
N ILE A 469 -13.75 -34.30 -15.99
CA ILE A 469 -15.07 -33.69 -15.89
C ILE A 469 -15.76 -33.60 -17.26
N ASP A 470 -15.04 -33.16 -18.29
CA ASP A 470 -15.54 -33.07 -19.68
C ASP A 470 -14.56 -33.75 -20.66
N PRO A 471 -14.66 -35.08 -20.83
CA PRO A 471 -13.76 -35.84 -21.69
C PRO A 471 -13.83 -35.46 -23.17
N ASN A 472 -14.86 -34.74 -23.61
CA ASN A 472 -15.05 -34.36 -25.01
C ASN A 472 -14.70 -32.91 -25.30
N ASN A 473 -14.18 -32.18 -24.31
CA ASN A 473 -13.80 -30.78 -24.47
C ASN A 473 -12.66 -30.61 -25.49
N ARG A 474 -12.98 -30.03 -26.65
CA ARG A 474 -12.02 -29.85 -27.75
C ARG A 474 -10.89 -28.89 -27.37
N ASP A 475 -11.21 -27.81 -26.66
CA ASP A 475 -10.24 -26.76 -26.30
C ASP A 475 -9.22 -27.29 -25.30
N VAL A 476 -9.69 -27.99 -24.25
CA VAL A 476 -8.80 -28.62 -23.26
C VAL A 476 -7.90 -29.69 -23.92
N LYS A 477 -8.44 -30.49 -24.85
CA LYS A 477 -7.62 -31.47 -25.60
C LYS A 477 -6.54 -30.80 -26.46
N LEU A 478 -6.85 -29.65 -27.05
CA LEU A 478 -5.89 -28.90 -27.85
C LEU A 478 -4.78 -28.33 -26.97
N GLU A 479 -5.14 -27.71 -25.85
CA GLU A 479 -4.19 -27.17 -24.88
C GLU A 479 -3.32 -28.28 -24.27
N TYR A 480 -3.86 -29.48 -24.06
CA TYR A 480 -3.07 -30.63 -23.60
C TYR A 480 -1.98 -31.03 -24.59
N LYS A 481 -2.25 -30.93 -25.90
CA LYS A 481 -1.23 -31.16 -26.93
C LYS A 481 -0.13 -30.09 -26.85
N VAL A 482 -0.51 -28.82 -26.70
CA VAL A 482 0.44 -27.70 -26.53
C VAL A 482 1.30 -27.90 -25.29
N LEU A 483 0.71 -28.31 -24.17
CA LEU A 483 1.43 -28.62 -22.94
C LEU A 483 2.46 -29.76 -23.16
N LYS A 484 2.07 -30.85 -23.82
CA LYS A 484 2.99 -31.97 -24.12
C LYS A 484 4.17 -31.55 -24.98
N GLU A 485 3.95 -30.68 -25.96
CA GLU A 485 5.01 -30.13 -26.79
C GLU A 485 5.97 -29.26 -25.96
N LYS A 486 5.45 -28.40 -25.08
CA LYS A 486 6.26 -27.60 -24.15
C LYS A 486 7.05 -28.44 -23.16
N ILE A 487 6.45 -29.49 -22.58
CA ILE A 487 7.16 -30.43 -21.69
C ILE A 487 8.31 -31.09 -22.44
N LYS A 488 8.08 -31.54 -23.69
CA LYS A 488 9.13 -32.13 -24.52
C LYS A 488 10.25 -31.14 -24.83
N GLU A 489 9.91 -29.88 -25.12
CA GLU A 489 10.88 -28.82 -25.35
C GLU A 489 11.69 -28.51 -24.08
N TYR A 490 11.02 -28.40 -22.93
CA TYR A 490 11.64 -28.18 -21.63
C TYR A 490 12.62 -29.31 -21.29
N ASN A 491 12.19 -30.57 -21.37
CA ASN A 491 13.05 -31.74 -21.11
C ASN A 491 14.25 -31.81 -22.06
N LYS A 492 14.07 -31.40 -23.34
CA LYS A 492 15.18 -31.34 -24.31
C LYS A 492 16.17 -30.23 -23.95
N LYS A 493 15.72 -29.08 -23.46
CA LYS A 493 16.59 -27.99 -22.98
C LYS A 493 17.32 -28.40 -21.71
N ASP A 494 16.61 -29.03 -20.78
CA ASP A 494 17.14 -29.48 -19.50
C ASP A 494 18.20 -30.58 -19.68
N ALA A 495 17.92 -31.59 -20.52
CA ALA A 495 18.90 -32.62 -20.88
C ALA A 495 20.16 -32.04 -21.55
N LYS A 496 20.02 -31.00 -22.39
CA LYS A 496 21.16 -30.29 -22.98
C LYS A 496 21.95 -29.49 -21.94
N PHE A 497 21.24 -28.80 -21.04
CA PHE A 497 21.84 -28.02 -19.98
C PHE A 497 22.66 -28.91 -19.04
N TYR A 498 22.06 -29.98 -18.51
CA TYR A 498 22.75 -30.96 -17.68
C TYR A 498 23.87 -31.67 -18.45
N GLY A 499 23.65 -32.06 -19.71
CA GLY A 499 24.70 -32.67 -20.54
C GLY A 499 25.93 -31.77 -20.71
N ASN A 500 25.73 -30.47 -20.96
CA ASN A 500 26.82 -29.49 -21.03
C ASN A 500 27.49 -29.27 -19.66
N MET A 501 26.71 -29.24 -18.58
CA MET A 501 27.22 -29.09 -17.22
C MET A 501 28.07 -30.30 -16.80
N PHE A 502 27.61 -31.53 -17.05
CA PHE A 502 28.36 -32.76 -16.82
C PHE A 502 29.63 -32.83 -17.66
N ALA A 503 29.58 -32.43 -18.94
CA ALA A 503 30.78 -32.36 -19.79
C ALA A 503 31.81 -31.35 -19.25
N LYS A 504 31.35 -30.23 -18.68
CA LYS A 504 32.22 -29.22 -18.05
C LYS A 504 32.82 -29.72 -16.73
N MET A 505 32.03 -30.40 -15.91
CA MET A 505 32.48 -31.01 -14.66
C MET A 505 33.50 -32.12 -14.91
N SER A 506 33.24 -33.01 -15.89
CA SER A 506 34.17 -34.07 -16.26
C SER A 506 35.50 -33.50 -16.80
N LYS A 507 35.46 -32.40 -17.57
CA LYS A 507 36.69 -31.68 -17.96
C LYS A 507 37.43 -31.08 -16.77
N LEU A 508 36.70 -30.57 -15.77
CA LEU A 508 37.29 -30.05 -14.53
C LEU A 508 37.96 -31.18 -13.72
N GLU A 509 37.28 -32.31 -13.58
CA GLU A 509 37.81 -33.52 -12.92
C GLU A 509 39.06 -34.03 -13.64
N GLN A 510 39.04 -34.14 -14.98
CA GLN A 510 40.22 -34.50 -15.77
C GLN A 510 41.38 -33.51 -15.57
N HIS A 511 41.09 -32.22 -15.42
CA HIS A 511 42.10 -31.20 -15.13
C HIS A 511 42.68 -31.31 -13.72
N VAL A 512 41.86 -31.70 -12.74
CA VAL A 512 42.27 -31.94 -11.35
C VAL A 512 43.07 -33.24 -11.25
N GLU A 513 42.67 -34.30 -11.96
CA GLU A 513 43.37 -35.58 -12.03
C GLU A 513 44.74 -35.45 -12.71
N ALA A 514 44.82 -34.68 -13.81
CA ALA A 514 46.07 -34.39 -14.51
C ALA A 514 47.07 -33.54 -13.70
N ASN A 515 46.57 -32.80 -12.70
CA ASN A 515 47.38 -31.98 -11.80
C ASN A 515 47.66 -32.64 -10.44
N LYS A 516 47.25 -33.90 -10.21
CA LYS A 516 47.76 -34.69 -9.09
C LYS A 516 49.20 -35.10 -9.38
N THR A 517 50.14 -34.62 -8.58
CA THR A 517 51.54 -35.09 -8.60
C THR A 517 51.57 -36.60 -8.33
N PRO A 518 52.29 -37.40 -9.14
CA PRO A 518 52.44 -38.82 -8.88
C PRO A 518 53.21 -39.01 -7.57
N GLU A 519 52.68 -39.86 -6.67
CA GLU A 519 53.40 -40.28 -5.47
C GLU A 519 54.75 -40.90 -5.88
N PRO A 520 55.86 -40.56 -5.20
CA PRO A 520 57.16 -41.09 -5.57
C PRO A 520 57.20 -42.60 -5.33
N MET A 521 57.45 -43.37 -6.41
CA MET A 521 57.89 -44.75 -6.33
C MET A 521 59.10 -44.84 -5.39
N SER A 522 58.93 -45.59 -4.30
CA SER A 522 60.02 -45.99 -3.41
C SER A 522 61.04 -46.84 -4.17
N ILE A 523 62.24 -46.29 -4.38
CA ILE A 523 63.40 -47.04 -4.86
C ILE A 523 63.90 -47.89 -3.69
N GLU A 524 63.78 -49.20 -3.82
CA GLU A 524 64.47 -50.16 -2.94
C GLU A 524 65.99 -49.99 -3.12
N ASN A 525 66.68 -49.52 -2.07
CA ASN A 525 68.13 -49.60 -2.00
C ASN A 525 68.53 -51.03 -1.64
N GLN A 526 69.12 -51.75 -2.59
CA GLN A 526 70.02 -52.87 -2.32
C GLN A 526 71.41 -52.31 -1.96
N ALA A 527 71.81 -52.45 -0.70
CA ALA A 527 73.16 -52.80 -0.23
C ALA A 527 73.19 -52.82 1.30
#